data_AF-A0A1X1GF24-F1
#
_entry.id   AF-A0A1X1GF24-F1
#
_cell.length_a   1.000
_cell.length_b   1.000
_cell.length_c   1.000
_cell.angle_alpha   90.00
_cell.angle_beta   90.00
_cell.angle_gamma   90.00
#
_symmetry.space_group_name_H-M   'P 1'
#
loop_
_entity.id
_entity.type
_entity.pdbx_description
1 polymer ?
#
loop_
_entity_poly.entity_id
_entity_poly.type
_entity_poly.pdbx_seq_one_letter_code
_entity_poly.pdbx_strand_id
1 'polypeptide(L)'
;MNNKSLIPMPDLNWDDIVHLSKENEKLIVNFLSALDELHTINQFYHIYIFNFYQIFYHFELDTNDNIRKQNGLNGDEFIIINSLLINLMSSSKTLVDLLIRFDKKYSQKLEKTINKIYDSELSYILIMTLRNFALHGHIPLSFNQNKYSFNLDYILKEGEKFNFSKSSKETFIRIRDEIRHVYGDIANIAFTKILMDFHFNLLKIYYHFYLENQSLLTSFFKSEELKLQKEKRKIKNGQLIIEIDGECHSIIMSSKIALLNKLMQEAKINFYDFKKQKSKSRREKS
;
A
#
# COMPACT_ATOMS: atom_id res chain seq x y z
N MET A 1 -9.22 -14.50 -3.39
CA MET A 1 -9.82 -15.14 -4.58
C MET A 1 -10.45 -14.02 -5.38
N ASN A 2 -10.15 -13.93 -6.67
CA ASN A 2 -10.91 -13.07 -7.59
C ASN A 2 -12.38 -13.52 -7.54
N ASN A 3 -13.32 -12.59 -7.36
CA ASN A 3 -14.74 -12.95 -7.36
C ASN A 3 -15.26 -13.24 -8.78
N LYS A 4 -14.43 -13.01 -9.81
CA LYS A 4 -14.66 -13.46 -11.19
C LYS A 4 -13.95 -14.78 -11.43
N SER A 5 -14.61 -15.88 -11.09
CA SER A 5 -14.26 -17.20 -11.60
C SER A 5 -15.32 -17.56 -12.64
N LEU A 6 -14.94 -17.68 -13.91
CA LEU A 6 -15.80 -18.26 -14.94
C LEU A 6 -16.01 -19.72 -14.56
N ILE A 7 -17.25 -20.09 -14.22
CA ILE A 7 -17.58 -21.48 -13.90
C ILE A 7 -17.77 -22.20 -15.25
N PRO A 8 -17.06 -23.31 -15.53
CA PRO A 8 -17.33 -24.11 -16.70
C PRO A 8 -18.79 -24.60 -16.65
N MET A 9 -19.56 -24.35 -17.71
CA MET A 9 -20.97 -24.74 -17.86
C MET A 9 -21.34 -26.23 -17.57
N PRO A 10 -20.47 -27.26 -17.72
CA PRO A 10 -20.90 -28.65 -17.62
C PRO A 10 -21.45 -29.10 -16.25
N ASP A 11 -21.13 -28.39 -15.17
CA ASP A 11 -21.49 -28.79 -13.79
C ASP A 11 -22.66 -27.99 -13.20
N LEU A 12 -23.31 -27.14 -14.01
CA LEU A 12 -24.31 -26.19 -13.53
C LEU A 12 -25.74 -26.66 -13.83
N ASN A 13 -26.53 -26.84 -12.78
CA ASN A 13 -27.98 -27.01 -12.94
C ASN A 13 -28.62 -25.64 -13.19
N TRP A 14 -29.30 -25.49 -14.32
CA TRP A 14 -29.96 -24.26 -14.75
C TRP A 14 -30.96 -23.71 -13.71
N ASP A 15 -31.61 -24.59 -12.93
CA ASP A 15 -32.56 -24.18 -11.88
C ASP A 15 -31.88 -23.44 -10.71
N ASP A 16 -30.57 -23.63 -10.53
CA ASP A 16 -29.79 -23.01 -9.45
C ASP A 16 -29.36 -21.58 -9.79
N ILE A 17 -29.48 -21.16 -11.05
CA ILE A 17 -29.07 -19.83 -11.51
C ILE A 17 -30.08 -18.78 -11.03
N VAL A 18 -29.57 -17.70 -10.45
CA VAL A 18 -30.37 -16.52 -10.08
C VAL A 18 -30.38 -15.54 -11.25
N HIS A 19 -31.57 -15.23 -11.74
CA HIS A 19 -31.79 -14.12 -12.67
C HIS A 19 -32.27 -12.91 -11.88
N LEU A 20 -31.51 -11.83 -11.92
CA LEU A 20 -31.84 -10.58 -11.25
C LEU A 20 -32.60 -9.64 -12.19
N SER A 21 -33.37 -8.70 -11.63
CA SER A 21 -33.82 -7.55 -12.42
C SER A 21 -32.62 -6.71 -12.84
N LYS A 22 -32.69 -6.02 -13.98
CA LYS A 22 -31.60 -5.15 -14.49
C LYS A 22 -31.10 -4.14 -13.45
N GLU A 23 -32.00 -3.63 -12.60
CA GLU A 23 -31.63 -2.73 -11.50
C GLU A 23 -30.80 -3.43 -10.43
N ASN A 24 -31.22 -4.62 -9.99
CA ASN A 24 -30.50 -5.42 -9.01
C ASN A 24 -29.16 -5.93 -9.57
N GLU A 25 -29.13 -6.31 -10.84
CA GLU A 25 -27.93 -6.73 -11.55
C GLU A 25 -26.85 -5.64 -11.51
N LYS A 26 -27.19 -4.40 -11.87
CA LYS A 26 -26.26 -3.25 -11.80
C LYS A 26 -25.73 -3.02 -10.38
N LEU A 27 -26.57 -3.21 -9.36
CA LEU A 27 -26.16 -3.06 -7.96
C LEU A 27 -25.21 -4.19 -7.53
N ILE A 28 -25.48 -5.43 -7.93
CA ILE A 28 -24.60 -6.57 -7.67
C ILE A 28 -23.27 -6.44 -8.42
N VAL A 29 -23.25 -5.92 -9.64
CA VAL A 29 -22.01 -5.62 -10.38
C VAL A 29 -21.14 -4.61 -9.61
N ASN A 30 -21.75 -3.53 -9.11
CA ASN A 30 -21.04 -2.54 -8.31
C ASN A 30 -20.52 -3.14 -6.98
N PHE A 31 -21.30 -4.02 -6.36
CA PHE A 31 -20.91 -4.74 -5.15
C PHE A 31 -19.71 -5.66 -5.38
N LEU A 32 -19.76 -6.50 -6.42
CA LEU A 32 -18.66 -7.38 -6.78
C LEU A 32 -17.40 -6.60 -7.14
N SER A 33 -17.55 -5.49 -7.89
CA SER A 33 -16.45 -4.60 -8.23
C SER A 33 -15.80 -3.99 -6.97
N ALA A 34 -16.58 -3.55 -5.99
CA ALA A 34 -16.06 -3.04 -4.73
C ALA A 34 -15.27 -4.10 -3.96
N LEU A 35 -15.76 -5.35 -3.94
CA LEU A 35 -15.08 -6.46 -3.28
C LEU A 35 -13.78 -6.84 -3.98
N ASP A 36 -13.76 -6.86 -5.31
CA ASP A 36 -12.55 -7.12 -6.10
C ASP A 36 -11.49 -6.03 -5.88
N GLU A 37 -11.90 -4.76 -5.81
CA GLU A 37 -11.00 -3.66 -5.50
C GLU A 37 -10.44 -3.75 -4.08
N LEU A 38 -11.26 -4.06 -3.07
CA LEU A 38 -10.78 -4.29 -1.70
C LEU A 38 -9.83 -5.49 -1.62
N HIS A 39 -10.12 -6.56 -2.38
CA HIS A 39 -9.25 -7.72 -2.45
C HIS A 39 -7.88 -7.35 -3.05
N THR A 40 -7.89 -6.59 -4.14
CA THR A 40 -6.68 -6.10 -4.80
C THR A 40 -5.88 -5.19 -3.86
N ILE A 41 -6.53 -4.28 -3.15
CA ILE A 41 -5.91 -3.44 -2.12
C ILE A 41 -5.24 -4.31 -1.06
N ASN A 42 -5.91 -5.34 -0.56
CA ASN A 42 -5.35 -6.23 0.45
C ASN A 42 -4.12 -7.02 -0.07
N GLN A 43 -4.17 -7.50 -1.31
CA GLN A 43 -3.02 -8.17 -1.92
C GLN A 43 -1.82 -7.23 -2.03
N PHE A 44 -2.02 -6.00 -2.52
CA PHE A 44 -0.95 -5.01 -2.62
C PHE A 44 -0.45 -4.55 -1.25
N TYR A 45 -1.30 -4.51 -0.23
CA TYR A 45 -0.87 -4.28 1.14
C TYR A 45 0.11 -5.34 1.61
N HIS A 46 -0.21 -6.63 1.43
CA HIS A 46 0.72 -7.71 1.79
C HIS A 46 1.99 -7.74 0.93
N ILE A 47 1.91 -7.39 -0.36
CA ILE A 47 3.10 -7.24 -1.22
C ILE A 47 4.01 -6.14 -0.67
N TYR A 48 3.45 -4.99 -0.29
CA TYR A 48 4.20 -3.89 0.32
C TYR A 48 4.85 -4.34 1.65
N ILE A 49 4.07 -4.95 2.55
CA ILE A 49 4.55 -5.44 3.84
C ILE A 49 5.69 -6.45 3.65
N PHE A 50 5.53 -7.39 2.73
CA PHE A 50 6.56 -8.36 2.38
C PHE A 50 7.84 -7.65 1.93
N ASN A 51 7.78 -6.73 0.97
CA ASN A 51 8.95 -6.00 0.47
C ASN A 51 9.65 -5.18 1.57
N PHE A 52 8.89 -4.61 2.50
CA PHE A 52 9.48 -3.93 3.65
C PHE A 52 10.29 -4.91 4.52
N TYR A 53 9.70 -6.05 4.88
CA TYR A 53 10.38 -7.04 5.72
C TYR A 53 11.52 -7.77 5.00
N GLN A 54 11.51 -7.85 3.67
CA GLN A 54 12.65 -8.39 2.92
C GLN A 54 13.94 -7.61 3.18
N ILE A 55 13.86 -6.28 3.37
CA ILE A 55 15.04 -5.48 3.73
C ILE A 55 15.61 -5.96 5.07
N PHE A 56 14.78 -6.11 6.10
CA PHE A 56 15.21 -6.56 7.44
C PHE A 56 15.57 -8.04 7.51
N TYR A 57 15.04 -8.86 6.61
CA TYR A 57 15.43 -10.25 6.51
C TYR A 57 16.86 -10.38 5.97
N HIS A 58 17.20 -9.60 4.95
CA HIS A 58 18.52 -9.65 4.31
C HIS A 58 19.57 -8.79 5.00
N PHE A 59 19.16 -7.71 5.68
CA PHE A 59 20.05 -6.74 6.28
C PHE A 59 19.70 -6.42 7.74
N GLU A 60 20.73 -6.37 8.56
CA GLU A 60 20.70 -5.69 9.85
C GLU A 60 20.85 -4.19 9.63
N LEU A 61 19.89 -3.42 10.10
CA LEU A 61 19.91 -1.97 10.06
C LEU A 61 20.11 -1.43 11.48
N ASP A 62 21.29 -0.90 11.77
CA ASP A 62 21.52 -0.17 13.00
C ASP A 62 21.12 1.31 12.87
N THR A 63 21.07 2.03 13.98
CA THR A 63 20.68 3.45 13.96
C THR A 63 21.78 4.43 13.59
N ASN A 64 22.98 3.94 13.30
CA ASN A 64 24.09 4.70 12.75
C ASN A 64 24.23 4.49 11.24
N ASP A 65 23.27 3.81 10.60
CA ASP A 65 23.29 3.36 9.21
C ASP A 65 24.49 2.47 8.85
N ASN A 66 25.01 1.73 9.83
CA ASN A 66 25.82 0.57 9.53
C ASN A 66 24.85 -0.54 9.14
N ILE A 67 24.88 -0.85 7.85
CA ILE A 67 24.04 -1.89 7.28
C ILE A 67 24.92 -3.10 7.05
N ARG A 68 24.51 -4.25 7.61
CA ARG A 68 25.25 -5.51 7.45
C ARG A 68 24.34 -6.55 6.86
N LYS A 69 24.79 -7.22 5.81
CA LYS A 69 24.07 -8.37 5.27
C LYS A 69 24.06 -9.51 6.30
N GLN A 70 22.89 -10.02 6.62
CA GLN A 70 22.73 -11.15 7.56
C GLN A 70 22.37 -12.45 6.84
N ASN A 71 21.35 -12.40 5.96
CA ASN A 71 20.83 -13.58 5.31
C ASN A 71 20.77 -13.41 3.79
N GLY A 72 20.87 -14.53 3.09
CA GLY A 72 20.40 -14.66 1.71
C GLY A 72 21.36 -14.19 0.61
N LEU A 73 20.72 -13.71 -0.47
CA LEU A 73 21.11 -13.74 -1.88
C LEU A 73 22.60 -13.53 -2.20
N ASN A 74 23.16 -14.37 -3.08
CA ASN A 74 24.50 -14.14 -3.65
C ASN A 74 24.49 -12.84 -4.47
N GLY A 75 25.47 -11.98 -4.23
CA GLY A 75 25.59 -10.70 -4.93
C GLY A 75 26.05 -9.55 -4.05
N ASP A 76 26.33 -8.44 -4.71
CA ASP A 76 26.79 -7.18 -4.12
C ASP A 76 25.71 -6.54 -3.22
N GLU A 77 26.10 -6.12 -2.01
CA GLU A 77 25.19 -5.57 -1.00
C GLU A 77 24.49 -4.29 -1.46
N PHE A 78 25.23 -3.42 -2.14
CA PHE A 78 24.71 -2.16 -2.68
C PHE A 78 23.67 -2.40 -3.78
N ILE A 79 23.87 -3.42 -4.63
CA ILE A 79 22.88 -3.82 -5.63
C ILE A 79 21.64 -4.41 -4.96
N ILE A 80 21.81 -5.32 -4.00
CA ILE A 80 20.69 -6.00 -3.34
C ILE A 80 19.81 -4.99 -2.59
N ILE A 81 20.39 -4.12 -1.76
CA ILE A 81 19.60 -3.17 -0.97
C ILE A 81 18.83 -2.17 -1.84
N ASN A 82 19.45 -1.66 -2.91
CA ASN A 82 18.75 -0.79 -3.85
C ASN A 82 17.64 -1.52 -4.59
N SER A 83 17.85 -2.79 -4.96
CA SER A 83 16.80 -3.61 -5.60
C SER A 83 15.59 -3.79 -4.69
N LEU A 84 15.82 -4.12 -3.41
CA LEU A 84 14.77 -4.25 -2.40
C LEU A 84 14.04 -2.91 -2.16
N LEU A 85 14.78 -1.80 -2.08
CA LEU A 85 14.20 -0.47 -1.93
C LEU A 85 13.33 -0.08 -3.14
N ILE A 86 13.77 -0.38 -4.36
CA ILE A 86 13.01 -0.10 -5.59
C ILE A 86 11.70 -0.90 -5.61
N ASN A 87 11.73 -2.16 -5.20
CA ASN A 87 10.53 -2.99 -5.07
C ASN A 87 9.57 -2.45 -3.99
N LEU A 88 10.11 -2.01 -2.85
CA LEU A 88 9.34 -1.36 -1.80
C LEU A 88 8.68 -0.07 -2.30
N MET A 89 9.43 0.80 -2.97
CA MET A 89 8.93 2.05 -3.57
C MET A 89 7.77 1.78 -4.54
N SER A 90 7.95 0.80 -5.42
CA SER A 90 6.98 0.47 -6.45
C SER A 90 5.69 -0.10 -5.86
N SER A 91 5.80 -1.09 -4.97
CA SER A 91 4.62 -1.68 -4.30
C SER A 91 3.87 -0.67 -3.41
N SER A 92 4.60 0.20 -2.71
CA SER A 92 4.00 1.26 -1.88
C SER A 92 3.21 2.26 -2.72
N LYS A 93 3.77 2.70 -3.86
CA LYS A 93 3.08 3.63 -4.77
C LYS A 93 1.82 3.01 -5.35
N THR A 94 1.88 1.76 -5.79
CA THR A 94 0.72 1.05 -6.32
C THR A 94 -0.37 0.90 -5.26
N LEU A 95 -0.01 0.55 -4.02
CA LEU A 95 -0.97 0.50 -2.91
C LEU A 95 -1.66 1.85 -2.71
N VAL A 96 -0.89 2.94 -2.61
CA VAL A 96 -1.45 4.30 -2.41
C VAL A 96 -2.40 4.67 -3.56
N ASP A 97 -2.06 4.36 -4.81
CA ASP A 97 -2.91 4.66 -5.96
C ASP A 97 -4.22 3.88 -5.96
N LEU A 98 -4.18 2.61 -5.51
CA LEU A 98 -5.39 1.80 -5.33
C LEU A 98 -6.29 2.38 -4.24
N LEU A 99 -5.72 2.78 -3.10
CA LEU A 99 -6.47 3.40 -2.01
C LEU A 99 -7.13 4.71 -2.46
N ILE A 100 -6.40 5.59 -3.16
CA ILE A 100 -6.95 6.85 -3.69
C ILE A 100 -8.06 6.58 -4.69
N ARG A 101 -7.85 5.65 -5.62
CA ARG A 101 -8.84 5.32 -6.66
C ARG A 101 -10.14 4.78 -6.06
N PHE A 102 -10.02 3.91 -5.07
CA PHE A 102 -11.16 3.39 -4.34
C PHE A 102 -11.86 4.53 -3.59
N ASP A 103 -11.13 5.29 -2.78
CA ASP A 103 -11.69 6.35 -1.96
C ASP A 103 -12.43 7.43 -2.79
N LYS A 104 -11.93 7.74 -4.00
CA LYS A 104 -12.58 8.67 -4.94
C LYS A 104 -14.00 8.24 -5.34
N LYS A 105 -14.29 6.93 -5.37
CA LYS A 105 -15.61 6.39 -5.68
C LYS A 105 -16.57 6.43 -4.48
N TYR A 106 -16.04 6.49 -3.27
CA TYR A 106 -16.81 6.34 -2.03
C TYR A 106 -16.67 7.57 -1.13
N SER A 107 -15.69 7.60 -0.21
CA SER A 107 -15.65 8.62 0.84
C SER A 107 -15.11 9.99 0.37
N GLN A 108 -14.18 10.01 -0.59
CA GLN A 108 -13.45 11.19 -1.06
C GLN A 108 -12.73 12.00 0.04
N LYS A 109 -12.36 11.34 1.15
CA LYS A 109 -11.73 11.98 2.32
C LYS A 109 -10.25 11.63 2.48
N LEU A 110 -9.80 10.51 1.92
CA LEU A 110 -8.43 10.03 2.12
C LEU A 110 -7.38 10.97 1.53
N GLU A 111 -7.69 11.62 0.41
CA GLU A 111 -6.77 12.52 -0.29
C GLU A 111 -6.28 13.66 0.61
N LYS A 112 -7.15 14.20 1.48
CA LYS A 112 -6.75 15.23 2.46
C LYS A 112 -5.70 14.71 3.46
N THR A 113 -5.83 13.45 3.89
CA THR A 113 -4.88 12.83 4.82
C THR A 113 -3.54 12.57 4.14
N ILE A 114 -3.56 12.09 2.90
CA ILE A 114 -2.35 11.85 2.11
C ILE A 114 -1.63 13.18 1.83
N ASN A 115 -2.35 14.23 1.45
CA ASN A 115 -1.76 15.54 1.19
C ASN A 115 -1.11 16.11 2.46
N LYS A 116 -1.77 16.01 3.62
CA LYS A 116 -1.15 16.42 4.90
C LYS A 116 0.16 15.68 5.19
N ILE A 117 0.24 14.38 4.91
CA ILE A 117 1.47 13.60 5.06
C ILE A 117 2.52 14.07 4.06
N TYR A 118 2.14 14.26 2.79
CA TYR A 118 3.02 14.77 1.75
C TYR A 118 3.57 16.16 2.08
N ASP A 119 2.82 17.03 2.75
CA ASP A 119 3.27 18.37 3.08
C ASP A 119 4.21 18.43 4.30
N SER A 120 4.18 17.41 5.16
CA SER A 120 4.85 17.45 6.47
C SER A 120 5.91 16.37 6.70
N GLU A 121 5.89 15.27 5.95
CA GLU A 121 6.72 14.10 6.23
C GLU A 121 7.77 13.88 5.14
N LEU A 122 9.02 14.31 5.41
CA LEU A 122 10.15 14.16 4.50
C LEU A 122 10.33 12.73 3.99
N SER A 123 10.22 11.73 4.88
CA SER A 123 10.38 10.32 4.51
C SER A 123 9.42 9.89 3.41
N TYR A 124 8.17 10.38 3.47
CA TYR A 124 7.16 10.12 2.47
C TYR A 124 7.46 10.83 1.15
N ILE A 125 7.76 12.14 1.21
CA ILE A 125 8.11 12.93 0.02
C ILE A 125 9.31 12.31 -0.71
N LEU A 126 10.35 11.94 0.04
CA LEU A 126 11.60 11.42 -0.48
C LEU A 126 11.39 10.09 -1.20
N ILE A 127 10.84 9.09 -0.52
CA ILE A 127 10.66 7.76 -1.09
C ILE A 127 9.68 7.77 -2.28
N MET A 128 8.58 8.54 -2.19
CA MET A 128 7.62 8.63 -3.29
C MET A 128 8.21 9.33 -4.52
N THR A 129 9.09 10.31 -4.32
CA THR A 129 9.81 10.98 -5.42
C THR A 129 10.87 10.06 -6.04
N LEU A 130 11.63 9.34 -5.21
CA LEU A 130 12.71 8.46 -5.65
C LEU A 130 12.23 7.24 -6.44
N ARG A 131 10.95 6.88 -6.35
CA ARG A 131 10.36 5.88 -7.23
C ARG A 131 10.53 6.24 -8.70
N ASN A 132 10.24 7.50 -9.07
CA ASN A 132 10.39 7.95 -10.46
C ASN A 132 11.88 8.09 -10.82
N PHE A 133 12.72 8.52 -9.88
CA PHE A 133 14.18 8.53 -10.05
C PHE A 133 14.72 7.16 -10.47
N ALA A 134 14.29 6.10 -9.77
CA ALA A 134 14.68 4.73 -10.07
C ALA A 134 14.17 4.25 -11.44
N LEU A 135 12.94 4.62 -11.82
CA LEU A 135 12.42 4.28 -13.15
C LEU A 135 13.19 4.92 -14.31
N HIS A 136 13.85 6.05 -14.05
CA HIS A 136 14.71 6.71 -15.03
C HIS A 136 16.15 6.18 -15.02
N GLY A 137 16.41 5.05 -14.34
CA GLY A 137 17.69 4.35 -14.36
C GLY A 137 18.69 4.82 -13.32
N HIS A 138 18.27 5.63 -12.35
CA HIS A 138 19.15 6.12 -11.29
C HIS A 138 19.05 5.29 -10.02
N ILE A 139 20.15 5.19 -9.27
CA ILE A 139 20.21 4.39 -8.05
C ILE A 139 19.89 5.28 -6.83
N PRO A 140 18.84 4.97 -6.03
CA PRO A 140 18.38 5.86 -4.95
C PRO A 140 19.35 6.03 -3.79
N LEU A 141 20.01 4.95 -3.36
CA LEU A 141 20.96 4.99 -2.25
C LEU A 141 22.37 5.22 -2.76
N SER A 142 23.13 5.99 -1.99
CA SER A 142 24.58 6.10 -2.10
C SER A 142 25.22 5.28 -0.98
N PHE A 143 26.42 4.78 -1.25
CA PHE A 143 27.27 4.14 -0.25
C PHE A 143 28.57 4.93 -0.15
N ASN A 144 28.83 5.54 1.02
CA ASN A 144 30.04 6.29 1.29
C ASN A 144 30.46 6.09 2.74
N GLN A 145 31.77 5.98 2.99
CA GLN A 145 32.34 5.77 4.33
C GLN A 145 31.65 4.64 5.12
N ASN A 146 31.35 3.52 4.45
CA ASN A 146 30.64 2.36 5.01
C ASN A 146 29.21 2.63 5.51
N LYS A 147 28.55 3.68 5.01
CA LYS A 147 27.17 4.03 5.36
C LYS A 147 26.32 4.21 4.12
N TYR A 148 25.07 3.77 4.24
CA TYR A 148 24.06 3.99 3.22
C TYR A 148 23.25 5.24 3.53
N SER A 149 23.13 6.11 2.53
CA SER A 149 22.42 7.37 2.67
C SER A 149 21.68 7.75 1.39
N PHE A 150 20.69 8.61 1.55
CA PHE A 150 20.14 9.39 0.45
C PHE A 150 21.00 10.65 0.29
N ASN A 151 21.85 10.69 -0.74
CA ASN A 151 22.67 11.85 -1.05
C ASN A 151 21.83 12.87 -1.84
N LEU A 152 21.38 13.94 -1.19
CA LEU A 152 20.54 14.96 -1.82
C LEU A 152 21.28 15.72 -2.93
N ASP A 153 22.60 15.86 -2.85
CA ASP A 153 23.38 16.53 -3.90
C ASP A 153 23.35 15.74 -5.20
N TYR A 154 23.52 14.41 -5.10
CA TYR A 154 23.39 13.50 -6.22
C TYR A 154 21.96 13.47 -6.76
N ILE A 155 20.97 13.28 -5.88
CA ILE A 155 19.55 13.20 -6.25
C ILE A 155 19.09 14.48 -6.96
N LEU A 156 19.44 15.66 -6.45
CA LEU A 156 19.07 16.93 -7.07
C LEU A 156 19.76 17.14 -8.41
N LYS A 157 21.05 16.80 -8.52
CA LYS A 157 21.82 16.96 -9.76
C LYS A 157 21.30 16.05 -10.87
N GLU A 158 21.13 14.76 -10.60
CA GLU A 158 20.58 13.84 -11.59
C GLU A 158 19.09 14.12 -11.86
N GLY A 159 18.37 14.59 -10.84
CA GLY A 159 17.00 15.09 -10.93
C GLY A 159 16.78 16.32 -11.81
N GLU A 160 17.84 16.98 -12.30
CA GLU A 160 17.68 18.03 -13.33
C GLU A 160 17.34 17.43 -14.71
N LYS A 161 17.67 16.15 -14.92
CA LYS A 161 17.48 15.46 -16.21
C LYS A 161 16.07 14.91 -16.40
N PHE A 162 15.22 14.93 -15.39
CA PHE A 162 13.82 14.50 -15.46
C PHE A 162 12.97 15.24 -14.41
N ASN A 163 11.70 15.50 -14.73
CA ASN A 163 10.90 16.43 -13.92
C ASN A 163 10.46 15.86 -12.57
N PHE A 164 11.23 16.13 -11.51
CA PHE A 164 10.66 16.14 -10.15
C PHE A 164 9.50 17.13 -10.07
N SER A 165 8.54 16.85 -9.19
CA SER A 165 7.54 17.86 -8.87
C SER A 165 8.23 19.09 -8.26
N LYS A 166 7.72 20.29 -8.56
CA LYS A 166 8.27 21.56 -8.06
C LYS A 166 8.38 21.54 -6.53
N SER A 167 7.35 21.06 -5.84
CA SER A 167 7.31 20.99 -4.38
C SER A 167 8.33 20.01 -3.79
N SER A 168 8.54 18.86 -4.42
CA SER A 168 9.60 17.92 -3.99
C SER A 168 10.98 18.53 -4.14
N LYS A 169 11.24 19.18 -5.29
CA LYS A 169 12.53 19.81 -5.58
C LYS A 169 12.83 20.93 -4.58
N GLU A 170 11.87 21.80 -4.30
CA GLU A 170 12.01 22.88 -3.30
C GLU A 170 12.28 22.31 -1.90
N THR A 171 11.56 21.25 -1.51
CA THR A 171 11.78 20.57 -0.22
C THR A 171 13.19 20.01 -0.11
N PHE A 172 13.69 19.33 -1.15
CA PHE A 172 15.03 18.75 -1.15
C PHE A 172 16.13 19.82 -1.16
N ILE A 173 15.95 20.91 -1.91
CA ILE A 173 16.88 22.05 -1.91
C ILE A 173 16.96 22.64 -0.51
N ARG A 174 15.81 22.92 0.12
CA ARG A 174 15.76 23.47 1.48
C ARG A 174 16.53 22.59 2.48
N ILE A 175 16.26 21.29 2.47
CA ILE A 175 16.90 20.36 3.41
C ILE A 175 18.40 20.21 3.13
N ARG A 176 18.81 20.16 1.85
CA ARG A 176 20.22 20.16 1.47
C ARG A 176 20.93 21.38 2.04
N ASP A 177 20.34 22.56 1.84
CA ASP A 177 20.94 23.83 2.26
C ASP A 177 20.99 23.94 3.79
N GLU A 178 19.96 23.45 4.50
CA GLU A 178 19.96 23.32 5.97
C GLU A 178 21.10 22.40 6.46
N ILE A 179 21.26 21.21 5.88
CA ILE A 179 22.32 20.27 6.26
C ILE A 179 23.71 20.90 6.03
N ARG A 180 23.92 21.50 4.85
CA ARG A 180 25.18 22.16 4.51
C ARG A 180 25.48 23.34 5.44
N HIS A 181 24.47 24.12 5.78
CA HIS A 181 24.65 25.26 6.67
C HIS A 181 25.02 24.82 8.11
N VAL A 182 24.32 23.81 8.64
CA VAL A 182 24.51 23.35 10.03
C VAL A 182 25.78 22.52 10.21
N TYR A 183 26.09 21.65 9.25
CA TYR A 183 27.15 20.65 9.40
C TYR A 183 28.36 20.87 8.48
N GLY A 184 28.27 21.74 7.47
CA GLY A 184 29.37 22.04 6.55
C GLY A 184 29.74 20.88 5.61
N ASP A 185 28.89 19.87 5.47
CA ASP A 185 29.18 18.61 4.78
C ASP A 185 28.15 18.30 3.66
N ILE A 186 28.42 17.25 2.88
CA ILE A 186 27.53 16.68 1.86
C ILE A 186 26.17 16.36 2.50
N ALA A 187 25.09 16.72 1.78
CA ALA A 187 23.73 16.57 2.28
C ALA A 187 23.24 15.10 2.23
N ASN A 188 23.74 14.30 3.16
CA ASN A 188 23.36 12.90 3.32
C ASN A 188 22.23 12.75 4.34
N ILE A 189 21.17 12.04 3.96
CA ILE A 189 20.09 11.65 4.87
C ILE A 189 20.20 10.17 5.19
N ALA A 190 20.15 9.85 6.48
CA ALA A 190 20.13 8.51 7.05
C ALA A 190 19.08 7.59 6.42
N PHE A 191 19.48 6.41 5.92
CA PHE A 191 18.58 5.47 5.26
C PHE A 191 17.57 4.86 6.23
N THR A 192 18.05 4.28 7.33
CA THR A 192 17.26 3.48 8.26
C THR A 192 16.13 4.30 8.87
N LYS A 193 16.42 5.54 9.28
CA LYS A 193 15.42 6.44 9.84
C LYS A 193 14.33 6.76 8.82
N ILE A 194 14.71 7.11 7.59
CA ILE A 194 13.76 7.41 6.51
C ILE A 194 12.88 6.20 6.19
N LEU A 195 13.46 5.01 6.11
CA LEU A 195 12.72 3.77 5.86
C LEU A 195 11.65 3.51 6.93
N MET A 196 12.02 3.65 8.21
CA MET A 196 11.11 3.44 9.35
C MET A 196 10.03 4.52 9.43
N ASP A 197 10.38 5.78 9.17
CA ASP A 197 9.43 6.89 9.13
C ASP A 197 8.44 6.73 7.96
N PHE A 198 8.92 6.32 6.79
CA PHE A 198 8.09 6.04 5.63
C PHE A 198 7.10 4.90 5.89
N HIS A 199 7.58 3.77 6.43
CA HIS A 199 6.72 2.63 6.74
C HIS A 199 5.60 3.01 7.70
N PHE A 200 5.92 3.77 8.75
CA PHE A 200 4.92 4.30 9.68
C PHE A 200 3.85 5.14 8.98
N ASN A 201 4.25 6.02 8.05
CA ASN A 201 3.33 6.86 7.30
C ASN A 201 2.43 6.04 6.35
N LEU A 202 2.95 4.99 5.72
CA LEU A 202 2.15 4.07 4.89
C LEU A 202 1.14 3.28 5.71
N LEU A 203 1.52 2.73 6.87
CA LEU A 203 0.59 2.08 7.79
C LEU A 203 -0.51 3.04 8.26
N LYS A 204 -0.15 4.30 8.54
CA LYS A 204 -1.11 5.35 8.90
C LYS A 204 -2.11 5.59 7.78
N ILE A 205 -1.65 5.78 6.53
CA ILE A 205 -2.53 5.96 5.36
C ILE A 205 -3.49 4.78 5.21
N TYR A 206 -2.96 3.55 5.28
CA TYR A 206 -3.75 2.33 5.12
C TYR A 206 -4.81 2.17 6.22
N TYR A 207 -4.47 2.46 7.48
CA TYR A 207 -5.46 2.43 8.57
C TYR A 207 -6.51 3.53 8.42
N HIS A 208 -6.11 4.74 8.05
CA HIS A 208 -7.04 5.85 7.80
C HIS A 208 -8.00 5.57 6.65
N PHE A 209 -7.57 4.87 5.60
CA PHE A 209 -8.45 4.42 4.52
C PHE A 209 -9.67 3.66 5.06
N TYR A 210 -9.46 2.70 5.97
CA TYR A 210 -10.58 1.98 6.58
C TYR A 210 -11.43 2.87 7.47
N LEU A 211 -10.84 3.76 8.27
CA LEU A 211 -11.61 4.70 9.10
C LEU A 211 -12.56 5.58 8.29
N GLU A 212 -12.10 6.10 7.14
CA GLU A 212 -12.91 6.98 6.30
C GLU A 212 -13.99 6.23 5.51
N ASN A 213 -13.74 4.97 5.15
CA ASN A 213 -14.64 4.17 4.32
C ASN A 213 -15.53 3.20 5.11
N GLN A 214 -15.30 2.98 6.41
CA GLN A 214 -15.96 1.93 7.19
C GLN A 214 -17.48 2.05 7.18
N SER A 215 -18.03 3.23 7.48
CA SER A 215 -19.48 3.41 7.63
C SER A 215 -20.20 3.19 6.30
N LEU A 216 -19.67 3.77 5.21
CA LEU A 216 -20.18 3.63 3.84
C LEU A 216 -20.10 2.18 3.35
N LEU A 217 -18.97 1.50 3.56
CA LEU A 217 -18.82 0.11 3.14
C LEU A 217 -19.70 -0.83 3.97
N THR A 218 -19.85 -0.56 5.27
CA THR A 218 -20.72 -1.37 6.13
C THR A 218 -22.18 -1.25 5.69
N SER A 219 -22.67 -0.03 5.44
CA SER A 219 -24.05 0.17 4.98
C SER A 219 -24.28 -0.45 3.60
N PHE A 220 -23.33 -0.23 2.67
CA PHE A 220 -23.38 -0.78 1.32
C PHE A 220 -23.35 -2.32 1.33
N PHE A 221 -22.42 -2.95 2.04
CA PHE A 221 -22.36 -4.42 2.11
C PHE A 221 -23.58 -5.00 2.80
N LYS A 222 -24.09 -4.37 3.86
CA LYS A 222 -25.31 -4.83 4.52
C LYS A 222 -26.52 -4.79 3.59
N SER A 223 -26.69 -3.73 2.80
CA SER A 223 -27.83 -3.62 1.88
C SER A 223 -27.78 -4.68 0.78
N GLU A 224 -26.61 -4.92 0.19
CA GLU A 224 -26.47 -5.88 -0.90
C GLU A 224 -26.51 -7.33 -0.40
N GLU A 225 -25.93 -7.64 0.75
CA GLU A 225 -26.04 -8.97 1.37
C GLU A 225 -27.49 -9.34 1.68
N LEU A 226 -28.29 -8.39 2.19
CA LEU A 226 -29.72 -8.63 2.46
C LEU A 226 -30.52 -8.97 1.19
N LYS A 227 -30.14 -8.38 0.04
CA LYS A 227 -30.77 -8.73 -1.24
C LYS A 227 -30.38 -10.14 -1.67
N LEU A 228 -29.10 -10.47 -1.61
CA LEU A 228 -28.61 -11.82 -1.95
C LEU A 228 -29.17 -12.91 -1.02
N GLN A 229 -29.42 -12.58 0.25
CA GLN A 229 -30.04 -13.51 1.21
C GLN A 229 -31.51 -13.85 0.89
N LYS A 230 -32.20 -13.05 0.08
CA LYS A 230 -33.54 -13.42 -0.40
C LYS A 230 -33.49 -14.70 -1.26
N GLU A 231 -32.37 -14.90 -1.95
CA GLU A 231 -32.09 -16.06 -2.80
C GLU A 231 -31.49 -17.24 -2.02
N LYS A 232 -31.59 -17.26 -0.68
CA LYS A 232 -30.94 -18.29 0.17
C LYS A 232 -31.22 -19.74 -0.22
N ARG A 233 -32.37 -20.01 -0.84
CA ARG A 233 -32.76 -21.35 -1.29
C ARG A 233 -31.92 -21.87 -2.45
N LYS A 234 -31.29 -20.98 -3.22
CA LYS A 234 -30.41 -21.28 -4.36
C LYS A 234 -28.94 -21.34 -3.97
N ILE A 235 -28.60 -21.12 -2.68
CA ILE A 235 -27.22 -21.23 -2.20
C ILE A 235 -26.84 -22.71 -2.10
N LYS A 236 -25.78 -23.10 -2.81
CA LYS A 236 -25.19 -24.46 -2.74
C LYS A 236 -23.72 -24.36 -2.36
N ASN A 237 -23.29 -25.18 -1.40
CA ASN A 237 -21.91 -25.20 -0.90
C ASN A 237 -21.38 -23.81 -0.49
N GLY A 238 -22.26 -22.95 0.03
CA GLY A 238 -21.91 -21.58 0.42
C GLY A 238 -21.70 -20.62 -0.76
N GLN A 239 -22.11 -21.00 -1.97
CA GLN A 239 -22.03 -20.18 -3.18
C GLN A 239 -23.42 -19.92 -3.76
N LEU A 240 -23.58 -18.75 -4.38
CA LEU A 240 -24.75 -18.37 -5.16
C LEU A 240 -24.30 -18.12 -6.59
N ILE A 241 -24.98 -18.71 -7.58
CA ILE A 241 -24.66 -18.50 -8.99
C ILE A 241 -25.66 -17.51 -9.57
N ILE A 242 -25.15 -16.43 -10.14
CA ILE A 242 -25.95 -15.33 -10.68
C ILE A 242 -25.59 -15.11 -12.13
N GLU A 243 -26.59 -14.92 -12.98
CA GLU A 243 -26.39 -14.46 -14.35
C GLU A 243 -26.32 -12.92 -14.38
N ILE A 244 -25.26 -12.40 -14.99
CA ILE A 244 -25.01 -10.98 -15.22
C ILE A 244 -24.56 -10.82 -16.67
N ASP A 245 -25.23 -10.00 -17.46
CA ASP A 245 -24.93 -9.74 -18.86
C ASP A 245 -24.76 -11.01 -19.72
N GLY A 246 -25.47 -12.09 -19.39
CA GLY A 246 -25.38 -13.39 -20.07
C GLY A 246 -24.23 -14.29 -19.61
N GLU A 247 -23.44 -13.86 -18.61
CA GLU A 247 -22.37 -14.63 -17.99
C GLU A 247 -22.76 -15.13 -16.59
N CYS A 248 -22.39 -16.36 -16.25
CA CYS A 248 -22.62 -16.92 -14.91
C CYS A 248 -21.44 -16.63 -13.97
N HIS A 249 -21.74 -16.01 -12.82
CA HIS A 249 -20.77 -15.68 -11.78
C HIS A 249 -21.06 -16.43 -10.49
N SER A 250 -20.01 -16.99 -9.86
CA SER A 250 -20.10 -17.54 -8.49
C SER A 250 -19.84 -16.45 -7.46
N ILE A 251 -20.76 -16.27 -6.51
CA ILE A 251 -20.59 -15.41 -5.35
C ILE A 251 -20.48 -16.27 -4.10
N ILE A 252 -19.36 -16.17 -3.40
CA ILE A 252 -19.19 -16.81 -2.09
C ILE A 252 -20.05 -16.06 -1.07
N MET A 253 -20.98 -16.76 -0.42
CA MET A 253 -21.93 -16.21 0.55
C MET A 253 -21.35 -16.14 1.98
N SER A 254 -20.12 -15.63 2.10
CA SER A 254 -19.49 -15.27 3.37
C SER A 254 -19.81 -13.83 3.78
N SER A 255 -19.78 -13.52 5.08
CA SER A 255 -20.02 -12.15 5.55
C SER A 255 -18.90 -11.21 5.11
N LYS A 256 -19.26 -10.24 4.24
CA LYS A 256 -18.40 -9.16 3.76
C LYS A 256 -18.18 -8.09 4.82
N ILE A 257 -19.13 -7.92 5.74
CA ILE A 257 -18.94 -7.10 6.94
C ILE A 257 -17.85 -7.73 7.83
N ALA A 258 -17.89 -9.06 8.05
CA ALA A 258 -16.85 -9.74 8.81
C ALA A 258 -15.47 -9.62 8.13
N LEU A 259 -15.42 -9.73 6.80
CA LEU A 259 -14.21 -9.48 6.02
C LEU A 259 -13.68 -8.05 6.22
N LEU A 260 -14.53 -7.03 6.07
CA LEU A 260 -14.17 -5.63 6.25
C LEU A 260 -13.61 -5.38 7.67
N ASN A 261 -14.28 -5.92 8.69
CA ASN A 261 -13.82 -5.83 10.07
C ASN A 261 -12.46 -6.50 10.26
N LYS A 262 -12.24 -7.67 9.67
CA LYS A 262 -10.93 -8.36 9.73
C LYS A 262 -9.82 -7.49 9.14
N LEU A 263 -10.04 -6.95 7.94
CA LEU A 263 -9.06 -6.09 7.26
C LEU A 263 -8.75 -4.82 8.05
N MET A 264 -9.77 -4.18 8.61
CA MET A 264 -9.59 -3.00 9.47
C MET A 264 -8.81 -3.33 10.74
N GLN A 265 -9.10 -4.47 11.39
CA GLN A 265 -8.37 -4.88 12.59
C GLN A 265 -6.89 -5.16 12.29
N GLU A 266 -6.59 -5.81 11.16
CA GLU A 266 -5.22 -6.01 10.71
C GLU A 266 -4.49 -4.66 10.52
N ALA A 267 -5.11 -3.73 9.77
CA ALA A 267 -4.56 -2.40 9.55
C ALA A 267 -4.29 -1.65 10.87
N LYS A 268 -5.23 -1.77 11.82
CA LYS A 268 -5.12 -1.17 13.16
C LYS A 268 -3.97 -1.77 13.95
N ILE A 269 -3.89 -3.10 14.05
CA ILE A 269 -2.86 -3.81 14.80
C ILE A 269 -1.49 -3.43 14.27
N ASN A 270 -1.28 -3.55 12.96
CA ASN A 270 0.00 -3.25 12.32
C ASN A 270 0.42 -1.79 12.58
N PHE A 271 -0.51 -0.83 12.48
CA PHE A 271 -0.23 0.58 12.80
C PHE A 271 0.17 0.81 14.26
N TYR A 272 -0.62 0.32 15.23
CA TYR A 272 -0.36 0.59 16.64
C TYR A 272 0.85 -0.19 17.18
N ASP A 273 1.08 -1.41 16.72
CA ASP A 273 2.23 -2.22 17.10
C ASP A 273 3.52 -1.56 16.61
N PHE A 274 3.58 -1.14 15.35
CA PHE A 274 4.74 -0.43 14.83
C PHE A 274 4.94 0.92 15.52
N LYS A 275 3.85 1.66 15.82
CA LYS A 275 3.90 2.90 16.61
C LYS A 275 4.54 2.68 17.99
N LYS A 276 4.19 1.58 18.67
CA LYS A 276 4.72 1.20 19.99
C LYS A 276 6.19 0.80 19.91
N GLN A 277 6.58 0.03 18.89
CA GLN A 277 7.99 -0.33 18.68
C GLN A 277 8.86 0.91 18.47
N LYS A 278 8.38 1.85 17.64
CA LYS A 278 9.06 3.12 17.37
C LYS A 278 9.16 4.06 18.58
N SER A 279 8.21 4.01 19.51
CA SER A 279 8.26 4.83 20.73
C SER A 279 9.18 4.24 21.80
N LYS A 280 9.28 2.90 21.89
CA LYS A 280 10.25 2.22 22.76
C LYS A 280 11.69 2.49 22.32
N SER A 281 11.99 2.36 21.03
CA SER A 281 13.34 2.60 20.50
C SER A 281 13.83 4.04 20.68
N ARG A 282 12.92 5.01 20.87
CA ARG A 282 13.26 6.40 21.21
C ARG A 282 13.57 6.59 22.70
N ARG A 283 12.97 5.80 23.60
CA ARG A 283 13.16 5.90 25.06
C ARG A 283 14.40 5.16 25.56
N GLU A 284 14.81 4.10 24.88
CA GLU A 284 16.03 3.35 25.19
C GLU A 284 17.31 4.08 24.73
N LYS A 285 17.18 5.24 24.08
CA LYS A 285 18.27 6.04 23.49
C LYS A 285 18.39 7.46 24.06
N SER A 286 17.56 7.79 25.05
CA SER A 286 17.59 9.04 25.83
C SER A 286 18.06 8.76 27.24
#